data_AF-A0A7X8ILP4-F1
#
_entry.id   AF-A0A7X8ILP4-F1
#
_cell.length_a   1.000
_cell.length_b   1.000
_cell.length_c   1.000
_cell.angle_alpha   90.00
_cell.angle_beta   90.00
_cell.angle_gamma   90.00
#
_symmetry.space_group_name_H-M   'P 1'
#
loop_
_entity.id
_entity.type
_entity.pdbx_description
1 polymer ?
#
loop_
_entity_poly.entity_id
_entity_poly.type
_entity_poly.pdbx_seq_one_letter_code
_entity_poly.pdbx_strand_id
1 'polypeptide(L)'
;MAITILVTGLALPAAAQTAYTVKPGDSLYLIGRKYGITSGQLQKANNLPSTTIYSGQVLQIPSIYQVRSGDSWYLIGQRYGVTVNQLKTVNNLWSDQLYVGQKIVIPVRSNSSSSSSTPSRAFTGYSRDDIVLLARVINGEAGGEPYIGQVAVGAVILNRVKSADFPNTLSGVIYQRNAFEAVTRGLIWANPGTSCLNAAQDALKGWDPSEGALFFYNPAKPCASWIYSRPVIKRIGNHVFAR
;
A
#
# COMPACT_ATOMS: atom_id res chain seq x y z
N MET A 1 35.63 -10.03 -6.76
CA MET A 1 34.63 -10.44 -7.77
C MET A 1 33.43 -9.52 -7.63
N ALA A 2 33.21 -8.64 -8.61
CA ALA A 2 32.06 -7.72 -8.59
C ALA A 2 30.82 -8.49 -9.05
N ILE A 3 29.84 -8.64 -8.16
CA ILE A 3 28.53 -9.21 -8.50
C ILE A 3 27.73 -8.08 -9.13
N THR A 4 27.71 -8.04 -10.46
CA THR A 4 26.82 -7.18 -11.23
C THR A 4 25.39 -7.69 -11.05
N ILE A 5 24.64 -7.07 -10.14
CA ILE A 5 23.19 -7.30 -10.04
C ILE A 5 22.54 -6.60 -11.22
N LEU A 6 22.24 -7.37 -12.26
CA LEU A 6 21.40 -6.97 -13.37
C LEU A 6 19.99 -6.77 -12.80
N VAL A 7 19.65 -5.55 -12.43
CA VAL A 7 18.26 -5.16 -12.14
C VAL A 7 17.53 -5.16 -13.48
N THR A 8 17.07 -6.33 -13.91
CA THR A 8 16.10 -6.43 -15.00
C THR A 8 14.85 -5.73 -14.49
N GLY A 9 14.63 -4.49 -14.95
CA GLY A 9 13.39 -3.78 -14.72
C GLY A 9 12.24 -4.67 -15.18
N LEU A 10 11.47 -5.20 -14.23
CA LEU A 10 10.19 -5.84 -14.52
C LEU A 10 9.32 -4.74 -15.16
N ALA A 11 9.27 -4.74 -16.49
CA ALA A 11 8.21 -4.06 -17.21
C ALA A 11 6.89 -4.54 -16.60
N LEU A 12 6.16 -3.61 -16.00
CA LEU A 12 4.87 -3.89 -15.41
C LEU A 12 4.03 -4.59 -16.48
N PRO A 13 3.45 -5.78 -16.22
CA PRO A 13 2.45 -6.31 -17.12
C PRO A 13 1.30 -5.31 -17.08
N ALA A 14 1.21 -4.47 -18.11
CA ALA A 14 0.04 -3.67 -18.35
C ALA A 14 -1.11 -4.67 -18.43
N ALA A 15 -2.05 -4.59 -17.49
CA ALA A 15 -3.32 -5.28 -17.60
C ALA A 15 -3.92 -4.86 -18.94
N ALA A 16 -3.84 -5.73 -19.95
CA ALA A 16 -4.34 -5.44 -21.28
C ALA A 16 -5.86 -5.36 -21.20
N GLN A 17 -6.36 -4.14 -21.08
CA GLN A 17 -7.79 -3.85 -21.14
C GLN A 17 -8.26 -4.17 -22.55
N THR A 18 -9.21 -5.10 -22.65
CA THR A 18 -9.75 -5.52 -23.95
C THR A 18 -10.94 -4.63 -24.28
N ALA A 19 -10.88 -3.91 -25.40
CA ALA A 19 -12.03 -3.16 -25.89
C ALA A 19 -13.10 -4.14 -26.44
N TYR A 20 -14.36 -3.89 -26.13
CA TYR A 20 -15.51 -4.63 -26.61
C TYR A 20 -16.54 -3.68 -27.22
N THR A 21 -16.86 -3.88 -28.50
CA THR A 21 -17.92 -3.14 -29.19
C THR A 21 -19.26 -3.80 -28.95
N VAL A 22 -20.19 -3.08 -28.33
CA VAL A 22 -21.56 -3.51 -28.02
C VAL A 22 -22.30 -3.84 -29.31
N LYS A 23 -22.97 -4.99 -29.34
CA LYS A 23 -23.74 -5.49 -30.47
C LYS A 23 -25.25 -5.37 -30.22
N PRO A 24 -26.10 -5.41 -31.27
CA PRO A 24 -27.54 -5.52 -31.09
C PRO A 24 -27.89 -6.73 -30.19
N GLY A 25 -28.71 -6.50 -29.16
CA GLY A 25 -29.11 -7.51 -28.18
C GLY A 25 -28.19 -7.65 -26.95
N ASP A 26 -27.07 -6.94 -26.90
CA ASP A 26 -26.20 -6.94 -25.72
C ASP A 26 -26.81 -6.23 -24.51
N SER A 27 -26.38 -6.65 -23.32
CA SER A 27 -26.60 -5.93 -22.05
C SER A 27 -25.34 -6.02 -21.19
N LEU A 28 -25.17 -5.09 -20.24
CA LEU A 28 -24.05 -5.18 -19.27
C LEU A 28 -24.06 -6.49 -18.49
N TYR A 29 -25.23 -7.08 -18.27
CA TYR A 29 -25.35 -8.39 -17.64
C TYR A 29 -24.77 -9.50 -18.51
N LEU A 30 -25.17 -9.59 -19.79
CA LEU A 30 -24.68 -10.62 -20.70
C LEU A 30 -23.17 -10.48 -20.96
N ILE A 31 -22.70 -9.25 -21.15
CA ILE A 31 -21.27 -8.95 -21.33
C ILE A 31 -20.50 -9.29 -20.05
N GLY A 32 -20.96 -8.83 -18.89
CA GLY A 32 -20.32 -9.13 -17.61
C GLY A 32 -20.20 -10.63 -17.37
N ARG A 33 -21.30 -11.38 -17.57
CA ARG A 33 -21.34 -12.84 -17.45
C ARG A 33 -20.31 -13.51 -18.36
N LYS A 34 -20.19 -13.05 -19.61
CA LYS A 34 -19.20 -13.56 -20.57
C LYS A 34 -17.76 -13.38 -20.08
N TYR A 35 -17.46 -12.30 -19.38
CA TYR A 35 -16.11 -11.98 -18.88
C TYR A 35 -15.92 -12.31 -17.39
N GLY A 36 -16.88 -12.97 -16.75
CA GLY A 36 -16.78 -13.39 -15.34
C GLY A 36 -16.83 -12.24 -14.33
N ILE A 37 -17.47 -11.11 -14.68
CA ILE A 37 -17.69 -9.97 -13.80
C ILE A 37 -19.18 -9.61 -13.72
N THR A 38 -19.59 -8.90 -12.67
CA THR A 38 -20.97 -8.43 -12.56
C THR A 38 -21.24 -7.24 -13.48
N SER A 39 -22.51 -7.02 -13.84
CA SER A 39 -22.92 -5.81 -14.56
C SER A 39 -22.51 -4.54 -13.83
N GLY A 40 -22.62 -4.52 -12.50
CA GLY A 40 -22.20 -3.39 -11.66
C GLY A 40 -20.68 -3.15 -11.67
N GLN A 41 -19.88 -4.21 -11.67
CA GLN A 41 -18.42 -4.09 -11.84
C GLN A 41 -18.07 -3.53 -13.21
N LEU A 42 -18.68 -4.04 -14.28
CA LEU A 42 -18.45 -3.55 -15.64
C LEU A 42 -18.88 -2.08 -15.80
N GLN A 43 -20.03 -1.71 -15.23
CA GLN A 43 -20.53 -0.34 -15.19
C GLN A 43 -19.54 0.60 -14.49
N LYS A 44 -19.16 0.28 -13.25
CA LYS A 44 -18.24 1.09 -12.44
C LYS A 44 -16.86 1.18 -13.08
N ALA A 45 -16.34 0.09 -13.64
CA ALA A 45 -15.05 0.07 -14.31
C ALA A 45 -15.00 1.01 -15.53
N ASN A 46 -16.13 1.23 -16.20
CA ASN A 46 -16.26 2.11 -17.36
C ASN A 46 -16.85 3.48 -17.02
N ASN A 47 -17.03 3.80 -15.74
CA ASN A 47 -17.65 5.04 -15.26
C ASN A 47 -19.01 5.34 -15.93
N LEU A 48 -19.81 4.30 -16.21
CA LEU A 48 -21.10 4.47 -16.87
C LEU A 48 -22.14 5.03 -15.89
N PRO A 49 -22.89 6.09 -16.26
CA PRO A 49 -23.87 6.73 -15.38
C PRO A 49 -25.09 5.83 -15.10
N SER A 50 -25.37 4.88 -15.98
CA SER A 50 -26.46 3.91 -15.84
C SER A 50 -26.06 2.57 -16.45
N THR A 51 -26.96 1.59 -16.37
CA THR A 51 -26.78 0.27 -17.00
C THR A 51 -27.15 0.24 -18.48
N THR A 52 -27.69 1.34 -19.02
CA THR A 52 -28.07 1.46 -20.43
C THR A 52 -26.83 1.56 -21.31
N ILE A 53 -26.77 0.74 -22.35
CA ILE A 53 -25.72 0.74 -23.37
C ILE A 53 -26.33 0.73 -24.76
N TYR A 54 -25.58 1.24 -25.74
CA TYR A 54 -26.05 1.35 -27.12
C TYR A 54 -25.20 0.50 -28.06
N SER A 55 -25.83 -0.05 -29.10
CA SER A 55 -25.10 -0.75 -30.16
C SER A 55 -24.02 0.16 -30.76
N GLY A 56 -22.81 -0.37 -30.94
CA GLY A 56 -21.63 0.37 -31.38
C GLY A 56 -20.84 1.06 -30.27
N GLN A 57 -21.37 1.17 -29.04
CA GLN A 57 -20.63 1.69 -27.90
C GLN A 57 -19.43 0.79 -27.60
N VAL A 58 -18.26 1.39 -27.34
CA VAL A 58 -17.06 0.64 -26.96
C VAL A 58 -16.92 0.64 -25.44
N LEU A 59 -16.94 -0.54 -24.85
CA LEU A 59 -16.66 -0.76 -23.44
C LEU A 59 -15.24 -1.29 -23.27
N GLN A 60 -14.57 -0.88 -22.21
CA GLN A 60 -13.30 -1.44 -21.80
C GLN A 60 -13.57 -2.57 -20.80
N ILE A 61 -13.15 -3.78 -21.14
CA ILE A 61 -13.31 -4.93 -20.25
C ILE A 61 -12.19 -4.89 -19.20
N PRO A 62 -12.53 -4.73 -17.91
CA PRO A 62 -11.53 -4.69 -16.85
C PRO A 62 -10.89 -6.06 -16.63
N SER A 63 -9.65 -6.08 -16.17
CA SER A 63 -8.94 -7.32 -15.88
C SER A 63 -9.31 -7.87 -14.51
N ILE A 64 -9.38 -9.19 -14.38
CA ILE A 64 -9.53 -9.87 -13.09
C ILE A 64 -8.14 -10.23 -12.57
N TYR A 65 -7.84 -9.79 -11.35
CA TYR A 65 -6.62 -10.15 -10.63
C TYR A 65 -6.95 -11.12 -9.49
N GLN A 66 -6.11 -12.13 -9.32
CA GLN A 66 -6.18 -13.04 -8.19
C GLN A 66 -5.15 -12.62 -7.15
N VAL A 67 -5.62 -12.28 -5.95
CA VAL A 67 -4.81 -11.89 -4.80
C VAL A 67 -3.82 -13.00 -4.45
N ARG A 68 -2.56 -12.61 -4.28
CA ARG A 68 -1.44 -13.48 -3.92
C ARG A 68 -1.03 -13.24 -2.47
N SER A 69 -0.23 -14.15 -1.92
CA SER A 69 0.37 -13.93 -0.61
C SER A 69 1.21 -12.65 -0.61
N GLY A 70 1.01 -11.80 0.39
CA GLY A 70 1.69 -10.50 0.51
C GLY A 70 1.03 -9.34 -0.23
N ASP A 71 -0.07 -9.55 -0.95
CA ASP A 71 -0.79 -8.45 -1.58
C ASP A 71 -1.57 -7.59 -0.57
N SER A 72 -1.69 -6.31 -0.92
CA SER A 72 -2.59 -5.36 -0.28
C SER A 72 -3.30 -4.52 -1.36
N TRP A 73 -4.41 -3.88 -1.01
CA TRP A 73 -5.09 -2.94 -1.92
C TRP A 73 -4.14 -1.90 -2.49
N TYR A 74 -3.21 -1.41 -1.67
CA TYR A 74 -2.21 -0.43 -2.06
C TYR A 74 -1.22 -1.01 -3.07
N LEU A 75 -0.60 -2.16 -2.78
CA LEU A 75 0.40 -2.77 -3.68
C LEU A 75 -0.20 -3.15 -5.03
N ILE A 76 -1.46 -3.60 -5.03
CA ILE A 76 -2.22 -3.87 -6.25
C ILE A 76 -2.50 -2.55 -6.99
N GLY A 77 -2.98 -1.52 -6.29
CA GLY A 77 -3.25 -0.21 -6.88
C GLY A 77 -2.02 0.40 -7.53
N GLN A 78 -0.89 0.39 -6.82
CA GLN A 78 0.39 0.85 -7.31
C GLN A 78 0.84 0.08 -8.55
N ARG A 79 0.75 -1.27 -8.53
CA ARG A 79 1.10 -2.13 -9.68
C ARG A 79 0.28 -1.79 -10.92
N TYR A 80 -1.02 -1.56 -10.73
CA TYR A 80 -1.95 -1.30 -11.82
C TYR A 80 -2.21 0.19 -12.08
N GLY A 81 -1.50 1.11 -11.42
CA GLY A 81 -1.63 2.56 -11.62
C GLY A 81 -3.04 3.09 -11.33
N VAL A 82 -3.69 2.56 -10.30
CA VAL A 82 -5.05 2.92 -9.86
C VAL A 82 -5.06 3.15 -8.35
N THR A 83 -5.96 3.99 -7.86
CA THR A 83 -6.05 4.26 -6.41
C THR A 83 -6.75 3.12 -5.66
N VAL A 84 -6.45 3.00 -4.36
CA VAL A 84 -7.16 2.06 -3.46
C VAL A 84 -8.67 2.28 -3.50
N ASN A 85 -9.10 3.55 -3.51
CA ASN A 85 -10.53 3.88 -3.59
C ASN A 85 -11.17 3.42 -4.89
N GLN A 86 -10.49 3.56 -6.04
CA GLN A 86 -10.98 3.04 -7.32
C GLN A 86 -11.10 1.50 -7.29
N LEU A 87 -10.10 0.81 -6.75
CA LEU A 87 -10.13 -0.65 -6.59
C LEU A 87 -11.27 -1.13 -5.69
N LYS A 88 -11.43 -0.51 -4.52
CA LYS A 88 -12.49 -0.86 -3.58
C LYS A 88 -13.88 -0.59 -4.14
N THR A 89 -14.05 0.56 -4.80
CA THR A 89 -15.33 0.98 -5.39
C THR A 89 -15.81 0.01 -6.45
N VAL A 90 -14.93 -0.36 -7.40
CA VAL A 90 -15.31 -1.30 -8.47
C VAL A 90 -15.64 -2.68 -7.91
N ASN A 91 -14.95 -3.11 -6.86
CA ASN A 91 -15.17 -4.41 -6.24
C ASN A 91 -16.30 -4.45 -5.20
N ASN A 92 -16.86 -3.31 -4.82
CA ASN A 92 -17.81 -3.20 -3.71
C ASN A 92 -17.23 -3.77 -2.40
N LEU A 93 -15.92 -3.61 -2.21
CA LEU A 93 -15.18 -4.09 -1.06
C LEU A 93 -14.62 -2.89 -0.31
N TRP A 94 -15.29 -2.50 0.77
CA TRP A 94 -14.79 -1.42 1.64
C TRP A 94 -13.87 -1.95 2.74
N SER A 95 -13.95 -3.25 3.03
CA SER A 95 -13.00 -3.93 3.90
C SER A 95 -11.60 -3.85 3.31
N ASP A 96 -10.66 -3.75 4.21
CA ASP A 96 -9.27 -3.68 3.92
C ASP A 96 -8.55 -5.03 3.92
N GLN A 97 -9.24 -6.08 4.38
CA GLN A 97 -8.74 -7.45 4.26
C GLN A 97 -8.90 -7.93 2.82
N LEU A 98 -7.79 -8.48 2.31
CA LEU A 98 -7.75 -9.28 1.09
C LEU A 98 -7.37 -10.71 1.47
N TYR A 99 -8.08 -11.68 0.89
CA TYR A 99 -7.78 -13.10 1.09
C TYR A 99 -6.97 -13.63 -0.08
N VAL A 100 -5.94 -14.43 0.21
CA VAL A 100 -5.18 -15.11 -0.85
C VAL A 100 -6.13 -15.96 -1.68
N GLY A 101 -6.02 -15.86 -3.01
CA GLY A 101 -6.91 -16.51 -3.96
C GLY A 101 -8.17 -15.73 -4.31
N GLN A 102 -8.50 -14.66 -3.57
CA GLN A 102 -9.63 -13.79 -3.87
C GLN A 102 -9.47 -13.14 -5.25
N LYS A 103 -10.53 -13.17 -6.07
CA LYS A 103 -10.56 -12.50 -7.36
C LYS A 103 -11.14 -11.10 -7.19
N ILE A 104 -10.40 -10.10 -7.68
CA ILE A 104 -10.82 -8.70 -7.70
C ILE A 104 -10.73 -8.16 -9.14
N VAL A 105 -11.60 -7.22 -9.45
CA VAL A 105 -11.61 -6.47 -10.70
C VAL A 105 -10.66 -5.29 -10.59
N ILE A 106 -9.76 -5.16 -11.56
CA ILE A 106 -8.90 -3.99 -11.73
C ILE A 106 -9.63 -3.00 -12.65
N PRO A 107 -9.93 -1.78 -12.19
CA PRO A 107 -10.70 -0.83 -12.99
C PRO A 107 -9.95 -0.42 -14.25
N VAL A 108 -10.70 0.06 -15.24
CA VAL A 108 -10.15 0.57 -16.50
C VAL A 108 -9.39 1.85 -16.19
N ARG A 109 -8.19 2.00 -16.76
CA ARG A 109 -7.47 3.27 -16.66
C ARG A 109 -8.16 4.21 -17.62
N SER A 110 -8.93 5.15 -17.08
CA SER A 110 -9.45 6.23 -17.92
C SER A 110 -8.24 7.04 -18.40
N ASN A 111 -7.91 6.95 -19.69
CA ASN A 111 -6.96 7.85 -20.35
C ASN A 111 -7.43 9.31 -20.35
N SER A 112 -8.58 9.60 -19.72
CA SER A 112 -9.03 10.93 -19.35
C SER A 112 -8.06 11.53 -18.33
N SER A 113 -6.98 12.12 -18.86
CA SER A 113 -5.91 12.81 -18.15
C SER A 113 -5.21 11.87 -17.14
N SER A 114 -3.92 11.59 -17.29
CA SER A 114 -2.89 12.54 -16.84
C SER A 114 -3.48 13.72 -16.05
N SER A 115 -4.27 13.41 -15.02
CA SER A 115 -4.04 14.03 -13.75
C SER A 115 -2.59 13.68 -13.49
N SER A 116 -1.71 14.58 -13.95
CA SER A 116 -0.78 15.16 -13.02
C SER A 116 -1.49 15.08 -11.69
N SER A 117 -1.12 14.10 -10.87
CA SER A 117 -0.93 14.41 -9.48
C SER A 117 -0.20 15.74 -9.52
N THR A 118 -0.93 16.86 -9.47
CA THR A 118 -0.41 18.07 -8.89
C THR A 118 0.16 17.51 -7.61
N PRO A 119 1.49 17.38 -7.50
CA PRO A 119 2.10 16.61 -6.43
C PRO A 119 1.45 17.18 -5.19
N SER A 120 0.67 16.37 -4.47
CA SER A 120 -0.03 16.84 -3.27
C SER A 120 1.10 17.34 -2.39
N ARG A 121 1.31 18.67 -2.38
CA ARG A 121 2.65 19.30 -2.27
C ARG A 121 3.58 18.40 -1.50
N ALA A 122 4.46 17.72 -2.24
CA ALA A 122 5.42 16.79 -1.68
C ALA A 122 6.21 17.58 -0.65
N PHE A 123 5.88 17.38 0.61
CA PHE A 123 6.57 18.05 1.70
C PHE A 123 7.97 17.44 1.86
N THR A 124 8.15 16.18 1.41
CA THR A 124 9.43 15.43 1.40
C THR A 124 9.47 14.27 0.39
N GLY A 125 8.66 14.28 -0.68
CA GLY A 125 8.58 13.18 -1.66
C GLY A 125 7.58 12.07 -1.34
N TYR A 126 6.85 12.18 -0.22
CA TYR A 126 5.84 11.22 0.22
C TYR A 126 4.42 11.75 0.03
N SER A 127 3.48 10.86 -0.34
CA SER A 127 2.06 11.19 -0.49
C SER A 127 1.34 11.26 0.87
N ARG A 128 0.13 11.85 0.90
CA ARG A 128 -0.70 11.80 2.13
C ARG A 128 -0.99 10.38 2.59
N ASP A 129 -1.14 9.45 1.66
CA ASP A 129 -1.38 8.04 1.96
C ASP A 129 -0.14 7.39 2.61
N ASP A 130 1.07 7.78 2.21
CA ASP A 130 2.32 7.31 2.82
C ASP A 130 2.48 7.82 4.26
N ILE A 131 2.11 9.09 4.52
CA ILE A 131 2.10 9.67 5.87
C ILE A 131 1.14 8.90 6.77
N VAL A 132 -0.07 8.62 6.27
CA VAL A 132 -1.09 7.87 7.02
C VAL A 132 -0.63 6.44 7.26
N LEU A 133 -0.04 5.78 6.26
CA LEU A 133 0.51 4.43 6.39
C LEU A 133 1.60 4.36 7.47
N LEU A 134 2.55 5.30 7.46
CA LEU A 134 3.59 5.40 8.50
C LEU A 134 2.98 5.63 9.89
N ALA A 135 2.02 6.55 10.00
CA ALA A 135 1.34 6.86 11.25
C ALA A 135 0.59 5.65 11.84
N ARG A 136 0.01 4.80 10.99
CA ARG A 136 -0.66 3.55 11.42
C ARG A 136 0.32 2.54 11.99
N VAL A 137 1.51 2.41 11.39
CA VAL A 137 2.56 1.57 11.94
C VAL A 137 3.04 2.12 13.28
N ILE A 138 3.33 3.43 13.36
CA ILE A 138 3.71 4.09 14.63
C ILE A 138 2.65 3.87 15.71
N ASN A 139 1.35 3.91 15.36
CA ASN A 139 0.28 3.67 16.30
C ASN A 139 0.31 2.25 16.90
N GLY A 140 0.49 1.22 16.06
CA GLY A 140 0.55 -0.16 16.54
C GLY A 140 1.84 -0.50 17.29
N GLU A 141 2.96 0.09 16.90
CA GLU A 141 4.27 -0.19 17.50
C GLU A 141 4.55 0.65 18.74
N ALA A 142 4.16 1.93 18.73
CA ALA A 142 4.58 2.93 19.71
C ALA A 142 3.44 3.85 20.17
N GLY A 143 2.17 3.51 19.94
CA GLY A 143 1.04 4.38 20.30
C GLY A 143 0.96 4.72 21.80
N GLY A 144 1.47 3.86 22.67
CA GLY A 144 1.58 4.09 24.12
C GLY A 144 2.92 4.68 24.59
N GLU A 145 3.84 4.95 23.67
CA GLU A 145 5.17 5.51 23.98
C GLU A 145 5.13 7.04 24.05
N PRO A 146 6.10 7.68 24.75
CA PRO A 146 6.27 9.12 24.66
C PRO A 146 6.46 9.58 23.21
N TYR A 147 6.10 10.83 22.90
CA TYR A 147 6.13 11.37 21.54
C TYR A 147 7.47 11.15 20.83
N ILE A 148 8.59 11.36 21.52
CA ILE A 148 9.94 11.11 21.00
C ILE A 148 10.16 9.63 20.60
N GLY A 149 9.54 8.67 21.30
CA GLY A 149 9.58 7.25 20.95
C GLY A 149 8.73 6.93 19.72
N GLN A 150 7.60 7.61 19.55
CA GLN A 150 6.78 7.51 18.33
C GLN A 150 7.54 7.99 17.10
N VAL A 151 8.21 9.15 17.20
CA VAL A 151 9.06 9.69 16.12
C VAL A 151 10.23 8.74 15.84
N ALA A 152 10.88 8.19 16.87
CA ALA A 152 12.00 7.27 16.73
C ALA A 152 11.62 5.98 15.98
N VAL A 153 10.44 5.40 16.23
CA VAL A 153 9.95 4.26 15.44
C VAL A 153 9.71 4.64 13.98
N GLY A 154 9.11 5.81 13.73
CA GLY A 154 8.96 6.34 12.38
C GLY A 154 10.31 6.51 11.66
N ALA A 155 11.32 7.02 12.38
CA ALA A 155 12.65 7.23 11.85
C ALA A 155 13.37 5.91 11.52
N VAL A 156 13.24 4.86 12.36
CA VAL A 156 13.78 3.51 12.05
C VAL A 156 13.24 3.00 10.72
N ILE A 157 11.94 3.17 10.46
CA ILE A 157 11.31 2.75 9.21
C ILE A 157 11.95 3.50 8.03
N LEU A 158 12.16 4.81 8.16
CA LEU A 158 12.82 5.62 7.12
C LEU A 158 14.31 5.31 6.96
N ASN A 159 15.00 4.90 8.03
CA ASN A 159 16.38 4.45 7.99
C ASN A 159 16.51 3.12 7.23
N ARG A 160 15.55 2.21 7.40
CA ARG A 160 15.44 1.00 6.58
C ARG A 160 15.25 1.35 5.11
N VAL A 161 14.35 2.27 4.78
CA VAL A 161 14.15 2.71 3.37
C VAL A 161 15.45 3.23 2.74
N LYS A 162 16.33 3.86 3.52
CA LYS A 162 17.63 4.37 3.08
C LYS A 162 18.74 3.31 3.06
N SER A 163 18.57 2.18 3.74
CA SER A 163 19.58 1.14 3.87
C SER A 163 19.50 0.16 2.71
N ALA A 164 20.68 -0.29 2.22
CA ALA A 164 20.77 -1.30 1.18
C ALA A 164 20.30 -2.69 1.65
N ASP A 165 20.22 -2.93 2.96
CA ASP A 165 19.80 -4.20 3.55
C ASP A 165 18.27 -4.41 3.55
N PHE A 166 17.52 -3.36 3.17
CA PHE A 166 16.06 -3.34 3.21
C PHE A 166 15.49 -2.83 1.88
N PRO A 167 14.19 -3.05 1.62
CA PRO A 167 13.50 -2.45 0.50
C PRO A 167 13.61 -0.93 0.51
N ASN A 168 13.84 -0.35 -0.66
CA ASN A 168 14.04 1.09 -0.84
C ASN A 168 12.72 1.88 -0.96
N THR A 169 11.61 1.34 -0.45
CA THR A 169 10.30 2.00 -0.42
C THR A 169 9.66 1.83 0.95
N LEU A 170 8.90 2.85 1.39
CA LEU A 170 8.21 2.83 2.67
C LEU A 170 7.28 1.61 2.81
N SER A 171 6.51 1.33 1.76
CA SER A 171 5.64 0.15 1.71
C SER A 171 6.44 -1.15 1.73
N GLY A 172 7.54 -1.23 0.98
CA GLY A 172 8.42 -2.39 0.95
C GLY A 172 8.92 -2.75 2.34
N VAL A 173 9.36 -1.76 3.12
CA VAL A 173 9.79 -1.93 4.53
C VAL A 173 8.61 -2.33 5.42
N ILE A 174 7.50 -1.61 5.36
CA ILE A 174 6.34 -1.83 6.24
C ILE A 174 5.72 -3.22 6.04
N TYR A 175 5.63 -3.70 4.81
CA TYR A 175 5.00 -4.99 4.51
C TYR A 175 5.97 -6.18 4.52
N GLN A 176 7.22 -6.01 4.96
CA GLN A 176 8.09 -7.14 5.21
C GLN A 176 7.45 -8.11 6.21
N ARG A 177 7.53 -9.41 5.91
CA ARG A 177 6.89 -10.46 6.72
C ARG A 177 7.33 -10.35 8.18
N ASN A 178 6.36 -10.21 9.08
CA ASN A 178 6.55 -10.11 10.52
C ASN A 178 7.43 -8.93 11.00
N ALA A 179 7.59 -7.88 10.18
CA ALA A 179 8.39 -6.72 10.56
C ALA A 179 7.69 -5.80 11.58
N PHE A 180 6.35 -5.76 11.57
CA PHE A 180 5.53 -4.90 12.43
C PHE A 180 4.26 -5.64 12.89
N GLU A 181 3.96 -5.58 14.19
CA GLU A 181 2.72 -6.09 14.79
C GLU A 181 1.49 -5.42 14.17
N ALA A 182 1.58 -4.11 13.87
CA ALA A 182 0.49 -3.34 13.29
C ALA A 182 -0.04 -3.94 11.96
N VAL A 183 0.87 -4.50 11.17
CA VAL A 183 0.57 -5.15 9.89
C VAL A 183 -0.06 -6.52 10.12
N THR A 184 0.53 -7.30 11.03
CA THR A 184 0.11 -8.66 11.35
C THR A 184 -1.27 -8.72 12.02
N ARG A 185 -1.61 -7.69 12.81
CA ARG A 185 -2.88 -7.59 13.56
C ARG A 185 -3.99 -6.90 12.77
N GLY A 186 -3.76 -6.51 11.51
CA GLY A 186 -4.73 -5.79 10.69
C GLY A 186 -5.04 -4.37 11.21
N LEU A 187 -4.20 -3.81 12.09
CA LEU A 187 -4.39 -2.48 12.68
C LEU A 187 -3.97 -1.34 11.73
N ILE A 188 -3.48 -1.67 10.53
CA ILE A 188 -3.24 -0.69 9.45
C ILE A 188 -4.51 0.09 9.10
N TRP A 189 -5.69 -0.31 9.57
CA TRP A 189 -6.97 0.33 9.22
C TRP A 189 -7.58 1.13 10.37
N ALA A 190 -6.93 1.14 11.54
CA ALA A 190 -7.29 2.04 12.63
C ALA A 190 -6.97 3.49 12.26
N ASN A 191 -7.82 4.43 12.68
CA ASN A 191 -7.52 5.85 12.56
C ASN A 191 -6.36 6.16 13.52
N PRO A 192 -5.15 6.52 13.03
CA PRO A 192 -4.04 6.81 13.91
C PRO A 192 -4.37 8.04 14.76
N GLY A 193 -4.08 7.98 16.05
CA GLY A 193 -4.22 9.16 16.92
C GLY A 193 -3.38 10.34 16.39
N THR A 194 -3.80 11.57 16.67
CA THR A 194 -3.13 12.80 16.20
C THR A 194 -1.63 12.81 16.53
N SER A 195 -1.24 12.26 17.68
CA SER A 195 0.17 12.09 18.07
C SER A 195 0.97 11.28 17.05
N CYS A 196 0.44 10.14 16.59
CA CYS A 196 1.13 9.26 15.63
C CYS A 196 1.22 9.89 14.24
N LEU A 197 0.21 10.65 13.83
CA LEU A 197 0.24 11.42 12.58
C LEU A 197 1.33 12.51 12.61
N ASN A 198 1.41 13.26 13.71
CA ASN A 198 2.44 14.28 13.88
C ASN A 198 3.83 13.63 13.94
N ALA A 199 3.97 12.52 14.65
CA ALA A 199 5.23 11.79 14.74
C ALA A 199 5.69 11.25 13.37
N ALA A 200 4.78 10.73 12.54
CA ALA A 200 5.08 10.32 11.17
C ALA A 200 5.57 11.51 10.33
N GLN A 201 4.88 12.65 10.42
CA GLN A 201 5.29 13.86 9.70
C GLN A 201 6.66 14.36 10.14
N ASP A 202 6.95 14.34 11.44
CA ASP A 202 8.22 14.82 11.97
C ASP A 202 9.40 13.89 11.62
N ALA A 203 9.18 12.57 11.64
CA ALA A 203 10.16 11.62 11.13
C ALA A 203 10.43 11.87 9.63
N LEU A 204 9.37 12.09 8.84
CA LEU A 204 9.47 12.40 7.41
C LEU A 204 10.19 13.73 7.14
N LYS A 205 10.09 14.73 8.02
CA LYS A 205 10.89 15.97 7.98
C LYS A 205 12.37 15.75 8.25
N GLY A 206 12.76 14.54 8.68
CA GLY A 206 14.14 14.17 8.96
C GLY A 206 14.49 14.20 10.45
N TRP A 207 13.53 14.38 11.36
CA TRP A 207 13.83 14.22 12.78
C TRP A 207 14.01 12.73 13.11
N ASP A 208 15.24 12.34 13.45
CA ASP A 208 15.59 10.97 13.86
C ASP A 208 16.13 10.93 15.30
N PRO A 209 15.27 10.78 16.32
CA PRO A 209 15.71 10.59 17.70
C PRO A 209 16.41 9.24 17.94
N SER A 210 16.25 8.27 17.04
CA SER A 210 16.85 6.93 17.15
C SER A 210 18.33 6.90 16.78
N GLU A 211 18.86 7.97 16.17
CA GLU A 211 20.27 8.12 15.74
C GLU A 211 20.73 7.08 14.71
N GLY A 212 19.90 6.86 13.69
CA GLY A 212 20.22 5.92 12.62
C GLY A 212 19.99 4.45 13.00
N ALA A 213 19.10 4.17 13.97
CA ALA A 213 18.74 2.81 14.30
C ALA A 213 18.02 2.13 13.12
N LEU A 214 18.29 0.84 12.94
CA LEU A 214 17.62 -0.03 11.96
C LEU A 214 16.66 -1.01 12.65
N PHE A 215 16.78 -1.17 13.96
CA PHE A 215 15.98 -2.08 14.76
C PHE A 215 15.51 -1.41 16.05
N PHE A 216 14.35 -1.84 16.54
CA PHE A 216 13.90 -1.56 17.89
C PHE A 216 13.20 -2.78 18.47
N TYR A 217 13.18 -2.89 19.80
CA TYR A 217 12.46 -3.95 20.50
C TYR A 217 12.07 -3.51 21.91
N ASN A 218 11.02 -4.10 22.45
CA ASN A 218 10.61 -3.91 23.85
C ASN A 218 11.17 -5.08 24.68
N PRO A 219 12.14 -4.86 25.59
CA PRO A 219 12.75 -5.93 26.38
C PRO A 219 11.76 -6.59 27.36
N ALA A 220 10.60 -5.99 27.62
CA ALA A 220 9.55 -6.59 28.43
C ALA A 220 8.64 -7.56 27.64
N LYS A 221 8.79 -7.66 26.31
CA LYS A 221 8.04 -8.58 25.45
C LYS A 221 8.96 -9.70 24.92
N PRO A 222 8.43 -10.90 24.62
CA PRO A 222 9.18 -11.93 23.91
C PRO A 222 9.66 -11.40 22.55
N CYS A 223 10.98 -11.41 22.34
CA CYS A 223 11.62 -11.00 21.10
C CYS A 223 12.48 -12.14 20.54
N ALA A 224 12.77 -12.11 19.24
CA ALA A 224 13.65 -13.07 18.60
C ALA A 224 15.09 -12.93 19.16
N SER A 225 15.74 -14.04 19.52
CA SER A 225 17.02 -14.03 20.24
C SER A 225 18.14 -13.25 19.53
N TRP A 226 18.11 -13.20 18.20
CA TRP A 226 19.10 -12.46 17.40
C TRP A 226 19.08 -10.95 17.66
N ILE A 227 17.96 -10.38 18.15
CA ILE A 227 17.87 -8.93 18.37
C ILE A 227 18.82 -8.47 19.48
N TYR A 228 19.08 -9.33 20.46
CA TYR A 228 19.91 -9.02 21.62
C TYR A 228 21.40 -8.96 21.30
N SER A 229 21.83 -9.45 20.13
CA SER A 229 23.22 -9.32 19.67
C SER A 229 23.48 -8.03 18.90
N ARG A 230 22.43 -7.23 18.60
CA ARG A 230 22.57 -5.98 17.87
C ARG A 230 23.18 -4.89 18.75
N PRO A 231 24.12 -4.07 18.24
CA PRO A 231 24.67 -2.94 18.99
C PRO A 231 23.57 -1.96 19.41
N VAL A 232 23.37 -1.83 20.72
CA VAL A 232 22.40 -0.91 21.31
C VAL A 232 22.90 0.52 21.15
N ILE A 233 22.04 1.40 20.64
CA ILE A 233 22.30 2.83 20.54
C ILE A 233 21.80 3.53 21.80
N LYS A 234 20.50 3.34 22.10
CA LYS A 234 19.83 3.99 23.22
C LYS A 234 18.48 3.34 23.54
N ARG A 235 17.87 3.81 24.63
CA ARG A 235 16.50 3.47 25.01
C ARG A 235 15.64 4.74 25.03
N ILE A 236 14.44 4.67 24.46
CA ILE A 236 13.44 5.72 24.49
C ILE A 236 12.12 5.08 24.92
N GLY A 237 11.59 5.48 26.07
CA GLY A 237 10.43 4.82 26.68
C GLY A 237 10.71 3.33 26.93
N ASN A 238 9.82 2.46 26.45
CA ASN A 238 9.96 1.02 26.58
C ASN A 238 10.76 0.39 25.44
N HIS A 239 11.16 1.15 24.41
CA HIS A 239 11.92 0.60 23.29
C HIS A 239 13.42 0.81 23.42
N VAL A 240 14.17 -0.26 23.17
CA VAL A 240 15.60 -0.22 22.89
C VAL A 240 15.79 -0.11 21.38
N PHE A 241 16.64 0.82 20.95
CA PHE A 241 16.97 1.09 19.54
C PHE A 241 18.40 0.60 19.26
N ALA A 242 18.59 -0.08 18.13
CA ALA A 242 19.84 -0.75 17.79
C ALA A 242 20.17 -0.66 16.29
N ARG A 243 21.46 -0.81 15.96
CA ARG A 243 21.95 -0.93 14.58
C ARG A 243 21.97 -2.35 14.08
#